data_AF-A0A4Y2I4I4-F1
#
_entry.id   AF-A0A4Y2I4I4-F1
#
_cell.length_a   1.000
_cell.length_b   1.000
_cell.length_c   1.000
_cell.angle_alpha   90.00
_cell.angle_beta   90.00
_cell.angle_gamma   90.00
#
_symmetry.space_group_name_H-M   'P 1'
#
loop_
_entity.id
_entity.type
_entity.pdbx_description
1 polymer ?
#
loop_
_entity_poly.entity_id
_entity_poly.type
_entity_poly.pdbx_seq_one_letter_code
_entity_poly.pdbx_strand_id
1 'polypeptide(L)'
;MSRLLSDLTKFNGETFYCYSCLHRFTTESLLKDHSTYCKEHSPQRIVMPEPGEESVLQFKQHKFSQPVPYAIYADFEALIEPMQTIPGKTASHNPCGYAYLIIGPNGLPLKPVTVYRGSDAVDHFITSLGFYLFKHERSNMNLFDVSNNKL
;
A
#
# COMPACT_ATOMS: atom_id res chain seq x y z
N MET A 1 -33.46 -22.20 2.36
CA MET A 1 -32.42 -21.17 2.19
C MET A 1 -31.58 -21.48 0.96
N SER A 2 -31.21 -20.49 0.17
CA SER A 2 -30.37 -20.69 -1.02
C SER A 2 -28.97 -21.15 -0.62
N ARG A 3 -28.45 -22.21 -1.24
CA ARG A 3 -27.07 -22.71 -1.04
C ARG A 3 -25.99 -21.63 -1.19
N LEU A 4 -26.27 -20.59 -1.96
CA LEU A 4 -25.37 -19.45 -2.17
C LEU A 4 -25.01 -18.66 -0.90
N LEU A 5 -25.89 -18.65 0.11
CA LEU A 5 -25.73 -17.81 1.30
C LEU A 5 -25.38 -18.60 2.56
N SER A 6 -25.41 -19.93 2.51
CA SER A 6 -25.10 -20.78 3.68
C SER A 6 -23.63 -20.75 4.06
N ASP A 7 -22.74 -20.58 3.08
CA ASP A 7 -21.29 -20.77 3.29
C ASP A 7 -20.57 -19.48 3.70
N LEU A 8 -21.29 -18.36 3.78
CA LEU A 8 -20.73 -17.06 4.14
C LEU A 8 -20.23 -17.00 5.59
N THR A 9 -20.74 -17.86 6.49
CA THR A 9 -20.25 -17.92 7.87
C THR A 9 -20.33 -19.29 8.51
N LYS A 10 -19.50 -19.47 9.55
CA LYS A 10 -19.45 -20.64 10.42
C LYS A 10 -20.52 -20.63 11.54
N PHE A 11 -21.46 -19.69 11.52
CA PHE A 11 -22.51 -19.60 12.55
C PHE A 11 -23.63 -20.59 12.24
N ASN A 12 -23.97 -21.45 13.21
CA ASN A 12 -24.93 -22.55 13.05
C ASN A 12 -26.37 -22.20 13.48
N GLY A 13 -26.65 -20.95 13.82
CA GLY A 13 -28.00 -20.51 14.20
C GLY A 13 -28.82 -19.99 13.01
N GLU A 14 -30.07 -19.62 13.29
CA GLU A 14 -30.94 -18.99 12.28
C GLU A 14 -30.34 -17.66 11.81
N THR A 15 -30.45 -17.41 10.50
CA THR A 15 -29.94 -16.19 9.85
C THR A 15 -31.02 -15.59 8.98
N PHE A 16 -31.14 -14.26 9.05
CA PHE A 16 -32.19 -13.51 8.37
C PHE A 16 -31.55 -12.66 7.28
N TYR A 17 -32.04 -12.74 6.05
CA TYR A 17 -31.48 -12.01 4.91
C TYR A 17 -32.49 -11.02 4.34
N CYS A 18 -32.03 -9.82 4.01
CA CYS A 18 -32.80 -8.93 3.16
C CYS A 18 -32.64 -9.38 1.71
N TYR A 19 -33.75 -9.71 1.05
CA TYR A 19 -33.70 -10.13 -0.36
C TYR A 19 -33.44 -8.98 -1.34
N SER A 20 -33.53 -7.71 -0.90
CA SER A 20 -33.25 -6.54 -1.74
C SER A 20 -31.76 -6.21 -1.84
N CYS A 21 -31.01 -6.32 -0.73
CA CYS A 21 -29.58 -5.96 -0.66
C CYS A 21 -28.67 -7.13 -0.28
N LEU A 22 -29.23 -8.31 -0.02
CA LEU A 22 -28.54 -9.53 0.46
C LEU A 22 -27.77 -9.35 1.77
N HIS A 23 -28.01 -8.26 2.51
CA HIS A 23 -27.44 -8.06 3.84
C HIS A 23 -28.06 -9.03 4.85
N ARG A 24 -27.23 -9.51 5.78
CA ARG A 24 -27.59 -10.51 6.77
C ARG A 24 -27.75 -9.90 8.15
N PHE A 25 -28.77 -10.36 8.86
CA PHE A 25 -29.11 -9.99 10.23
C PHE A 25 -29.13 -11.23 11.13
N THR A 26 -28.84 -11.02 12.40
CA THR A 26 -28.84 -12.06 13.44
C THR A 26 -30.23 -12.28 14.04
N THR A 27 -31.15 -11.32 13.91
CA THR A 27 -32.53 -11.42 14.41
C THR A 27 -33.54 -10.92 13.37
N GLU A 28 -34.77 -11.41 13.48
CA GLU A 28 -35.88 -10.99 12.61
C GLU A 28 -36.25 -9.51 12.80
N SER A 29 -36.16 -9.00 14.04
CA SER A 29 -36.42 -7.58 14.34
C SER A 29 -35.52 -6.64 13.55
N LEU A 30 -34.21 -6.95 13.49
CA LEU A 30 -33.24 -6.15 12.74
C LEU A 30 -33.51 -6.19 11.23
N LEU A 31 -33.92 -7.35 10.69
CA LEU A 31 -34.33 -7.46 9.30
C LEU A 31 -35.58 -6.61 9.03
N LYS A 32 -36.55 -6.60 9.96
CA LYS A 32 -37.80 -5.85 9.81
C LYS A 32 -37.54 -4.35 9.81
N ASP A 33 -36.74 -3.86 10.75
CA ASP A 33 -36.32 -2.46 10.82
C ASP A 33 -35.54 -2.07 9.57
N HIS A 34 -34.61 -2.91 9.12
CA HIS A 34 -33.88 -2.68 7.88
C HIS A 34 -34.77 -2.63 6.63
N SER A 35 -35.76 -3.53 6.56
CA SER A 35 -36.67 -3.64 5.42
C SER A 35 -37.53 -2.39 5.22
N THR A 36 -37.69 -1.54 6.24
CA THR A 36 -38.47 -0.29 6.13
C THR A 36 -37.81 0.70 5.19
N TYR A 37 -36.50 0.91 5.30
CA TYR A 37 -35.75 1.86 4.47
C TYR A 37 -35.06 1.19 3.27
N CYS A 38 -34.68 -0.09 3.37
CA CYS A 38 -33.99 -0.78 2.28
C CYS A 38 -34.85 -0.93 1.01
N LYS A 39 -36.17 -1.06 1.17
CA LYS A 39 -37.12 -1.19 0.04
C LYS A 39 -37.39 0.13 -0.68
N GLU A 40 -37.07 1.26 -0.06
CA GLU A 40 -37.19 2.57 -0.71
C GLU A 40 -36.12 2.78 -1.78
N HIS A 41 -35.01 2.03 -1.68
CA HIS A 41 -33.95 2.05 -2.68
C HIS A 41 -34.20 0.99 -3.75
N SER A 42 -33.98 1.36 -5.01
CA SER A 42 -33.93 0.39 -6.11
C SER A 42 -32.78 -0.59 -5.88
N PRO A 43 -32.88 -1.84 -6.37
CA PRO A 43 -31.77 -2.79 -6.31
C PRO A 43 -30.50 -2.15 -6.87
N GLN A 44 -29.40 -2.20 -6.12
CA GLN A 44 -28.10 -1.75 -6.61
C GLN A 44 -27.63 -2.71 -7.71
N ARG A 45 -28.06 -2.44 -8.94
CA ARG A 45 -27.48 -3.04 -10.13
C ARG A 45 -26.15 -2.35 -10.37
N ILE A 46 -25.06 -3.11 -10.38
CA ILE A 46 -23.76 -2.61 -10.84
C ILE A 46 -23.95 -2.26 -12.33
N VAL A 47 -23.99 -0.95 -12.61
CA VAL A 47 -23.98 -0.42 -13.97
C VAL A 47 -22.56 0.04 -14.23
N MET A 48 -21.87 -0.64 -15.14
CA MET A 48 -20.57 -0.16 -15.61
C MET A 48 -20.79 1.12 -16.41
N PRO A 49 -19.92 2.14 -16.28
CA PRO A 49 -19.99 3.31 -17.14
C PRO A 49 -19.84 2.89 -18.61
N GLU A 50 -20.53 3.59 -19.49
CA GLU A 50 -20.37 3.38 -20.93
C GLU A 50 -18.90 3.62 -21.33
N PRO A 51 -18.35 2.85 -22.29
CA PRO A 51 -16.98 3.04 -22.77
C PRO A 51 -16.77 4.49 -23.24
N GLY A 52 -15.80 5.18 -22.62
CA GLY A 52 -15.55 6.59 -22.88
C GLY A 52 -14.70 7.25 -21.79
N GLU A 53 -14.47 8.56 -21.88
CA GLU A 53 -13.61 9.27 -20.92
C GLU A 53 -14.12 9.18 -19.47
N GLU A 54 -15.44 9.16 -19.28
CA GLU A 54 -16.10 8.99 -17.96
C GLU A 54 -15.94 7.57 -17.37
N SER A 55 -15.47 6.59 -18.16
CA SER A 55 -15.15 5.24 -17.69
C SER A 55 -13.74 5.11 -17.11
N VAL A 56 -12.90 6.14 -17.26
CA VAL A 56 -11.51 6.15 -16.79
C VAL A 56 -11.40 6.93 -15.49
N LEU A 57 -11.26 6.21 -14.37
CA LEU A 57 -10.96 6.81 -13.08
C LEU A 57 -9.54 7.37 -13.08
N GLN A 58 -9.41 8.69 -12.95
CA GLN A 58 -8.12 9.37 -12.82
C GLN A 58 -8.07 10.14 -11.51
N PHE A 59 -6.90 10.16 -10.87
CA PHE A 59 -6.69 10.96 -9.68
C PHE A 59 -6.59 12.44 -10.08
N LYS A 60 -7.57 13.26 -9.70
CA LYS A 60 -7.60 14.69 -10.07
C LYS A 60 -6.91 15.60 -9.04
N GLN A 61 -6.65 15.08 -7.84
CA GLN A 61 -6.24 15.85 -6.68
C GLN A 61 -4.72 15.82 -6.42
N HIS A 62 -3.90 15.79 -7.48
CA HIS A 62 -2.44 15.83 -7.38
C HIS A 62 -1.90 17.02 -6.57
N LYS A 63 -2.61 18.16 -6.58
CA LYS A 63 -2.26 19.36 -5.79
C LYS A 63 -2.27 19.15 -4.26
N PHE A 64 -2.95 18.12 -3.78
CA PHE A 64 -2.97 17.75 -2.35
C PHE A 64 -1.98 16.63 -2.01
N SER A 65 -1.26 16.11 -3.01
CA SER A 65 -0.14 15.19 -2.75
C SER A 65 1.05 15.98 -2.22
N GLN A 66 1.75 15.44 -1.23
CA GLN A 66 3.04 15.97 -0.83
C GLN A 66 4.05 15.66 -1.93
N PRO A 67 4.75 16.66 -2.49
CA PRO A 67 5.82 16.40 -3.45
C PRO A 67 6.92 15.62 -2.74
N VAL A 68 7.15 14.38 -3.18
CA VAL A 68 8.21 13.54 -2.64
C VAL A 68 9.53 14.05 -3.24
N PRO A 69 10.48 14.57 -2.44
CA PRO A 69 11.70 15.19 -2.97
C PRO A 69 12.65 14.19 -3.63
N TYR A 70 12.51 12.89 -3.35
CA TYR A 70 13.30 11.81 -3.95
C TYR A 70 12.63 10.45 -3.72
N ALA A 71 12.77 9.54 -4.69
CA ALA A 71 12.40 8.14 -4.54
C ALA A 71 13.67 7.28 -4.43
N ILE A 72 13.70 6.35 -3.48
CA ILE A 72 14.83 5.44 -3.29
C ILE A 72 14.37 4.03 -3.61
N TYR A 73 15.02 3.41 -4.58
CA TYR A 73 14.84 2.00 -4.92
C TYR A 73 16.03 1.23 -4.38
N ALA A 74 15.79 0.22 -3.55
CA ALA A 74 16.85 -0.58 -2.95
C ALA A 74 16.46 -2.05 -2.93
N ASP A 75 17.46 -2.92 -3.06
CA ASP A 75 17.31 -4.36 -2.94
C ASP A 75 18.52 -4.96 -2.22
N PHE A 76 18.29 -6.04 -1.48
CA PHE A 76 19.30 -6.75 -0.70
C PHE A 76 19.50 -8.16 -1.23
N GLU A 77 20.75 -8.58 -1.25
CA GLU A 77 21.12 -9.98 -1.43
C GLU A 77 21.34 -10.63 -0.07
N ALA A 78 20.90 -11.88 0.09
CA ALA A 78 21.05 -12.62 1.33
C ALA A 78 21.58 -14.03 1.09
N LEU A 79 22.51 -14.45 1.93
CA LEU A 79 22.91 -15.85 2.04
C LEU A 79 21.87 -16.60 2.85
N ILE A 80 21.55 -17.81 2.40
CA ILE A 80 20.56 -18.68 3.04
C ILE A 80 21.31 -19.73 3.84
N GLU A 81 21.13 -19.72 5.16
CA GLU A 81 21.73 -20.69 6.07
C GLU A 81 20.66 -21.61 6.66
N PRO A 82 20.84 -22.94 6.66
CA PRO A 82 19.89 -23.85 7.27
C PRO A 82 19.72 -23.58 8.78
N MET A 83 18.47 -23.53 9.26
CA MET A 83 18.17 -23.45 10.68
C MET A 83 17.54 -24.75 11.15
N GLN A 84 18.15 -25.40 12.16
CA GLN A 84 17.61 -26.63 12.75
C GLN A 84 16.93 -26.39 14.11
N THR A 85 17.12 -25.20 14.68
CA THR A 85 16.84 -24.94 16.11
C THR A 85 15.42 -24.45 16.39
N ILE A 86 14.64 -24.10 15.37
CA ILE A 86 13.29 -23.51 15.53
C ILE A 86 12.27 -24.33 14.75
N PRO A 87 11.31 -25.01 15.43
CA PRO A 87 10.28 -25.77 14.74
C PRO A 87 9.44 -24.86 13.83
N GLY A 88 9.33 -25.23 12.56
CA GLY A 88 8.60 -24.46 11.55
C GLY A 88 9.41 -23.39 10.79
N LYS A 89 10.70 -23.19 11.12
CA LYS A 89 11.62 -22.36 10.32
C LYS A 89 12.77 -23.19 9.78
N THR A 90 12.97 -23.16 8.47
CA THR A 90 13.94 -24.02 7.78
C THR A 90 15.24 -23.30 7.42
N ALA A 91 15.22 -21.97 7.28
CA ALA A 91 16.40 -21.21 6.89
C ALA A 91 16.43 -19.77 7.46
N SER A 92 17.64 -19.27 7.70
CA SER A 92 17.96 -17.88 8.03
C SER A 92 18.43 -17.18 6.75
N HIS A 93 17.98 -15.94 6.55
CA HIS A 93 18.45 -15.08 5.47
C HIS A 93 19.37 -14.03 6.07
N ASN A 94 20.67 -14.15 5.80
CA ASN A 94 21.70 -13.24 6.30
C ASN A 94 22.11 -12.28 5.16
N PRO A 95 21.78 -10.98 5.25
CA PRO A 95 22.12 -10.02 4.21
C PRO A 95 23.63 -9.95 3.96
N CYS A 96 24.04 -10.05 2.71
CA CYS A 96 25.46 -10.07 2.30
C CYS A 96 25.81 -8.98 1.28
N GLY A 97 24.83 -8.20 0.84
CA GLY A 97 25.03 -7.07 -0.04
C GLY A 97 23.73 -6.32 -0.31
N TYR A 98 23.86 -5.15 -0.94
CA TYR A 98 22.73 -4.35 -1.38
C TYR A 98 23.08 -3.56 -2.64
N ALA A 99 22.04 -3.14 -3.35
CA ALA A 99 22.12 -2.09 -4.35
C ALA A 99 21.01 -1.06 -4.11
N TYR A 100 21.31 0.22 -4.28
CA TYR A 100 20.27 1.25 -4.28
C TYR A 100 20.50 2.36 -5.30
N LEU A 101 19.39 2.93 -5.75
CA LEU A 101 19.28 4.04 -6.70
C LEU A 101 18.39 5.12 -6.12
N ILE A 102 18.81 6.37 -6.27
CA ILE A 102 18.04 7.53 -5.82
C ILE A 102 17.61 8.33 -7.05
N ILE A 103 16.29 8.47 -7.20
CA ILE A 103 15.64 9.21 -8.28
C ILE A 103 15.17 10.56 -7.73
N GLY A 104 15.55 11.63 -8.41
CA GLY A 104 15.15 12.99 -8.06
C GLY A 104 13.73 13.34 -8.53
N PRO A 105 13.26 14.57 -8.25
CA PRO A 105 11.93 15.04 -8.67
C PRO A 105 11.74 15.06 -10.19
N ASN A 106 12.84 15.16 -10.94
CA ASN A 106 12.86 15.14 -12.41
C ASN A 106 12.77 13.72 -13.00
N GLY A 107 12.64 12.68 -12.15
CA GLY A 107 12.61 11.28 -12.59
C GLY A 107 13.96 10.73 -13.01
N LEU A 108 15.06 11.48 -12.83
CA LEU A 108 16.41 11.05 -13.20
C LEU A 108 17.22 10.58 -11.99
N PRO A 109 18.16 9.64 -12.20
CA PRO A 109 19.15 9.28 -11.19
C PRO A 109 19.95 10.49 -10.70
N LEU A 110 19.97 10.71 -9.38
CA LEU A 110 20.80 11.75 -8.76
C LEU A 110 22.28 11.33 -8.70
N LYS A 111 22.55 10.03 -8.72
CA LYS A 111 23.89 9.44 -8.75
C LYS A 111 23.86 8.05 -9.39
N PRO A 112 25.02 7.52 -9.80
CA PRO A 112 25.13 6.11 -10.18
C PRO A 112 24.63 5.18 -9.07
N VAL A 113 24.18 3.99 -9.47
CA VAL A 113 23.74 2.95 -8.53
C VAL A 113 24.85 2.68 -7.51
N THR A 114 24.48 2.68 -6.23
CA THR A 114 25.40 2.35 -5.15
C THR A 114 25.27 0.87 -4.85
N VAL A 115 26.36 0.13 -4.97
CA VAL A 115 26.40 -1.32 -4.73
C VAL A 115 27.40 -1.59 -3.62
N TYR A 116 27.04 -2.47 -2.69
CA TYR A 116 27.89 -2.91 -1.60
C TYR A 116 27.78 -4.42 -1.39
N ARG A 117 28.88 -5.05 -1.00
CA ARG A 117 28.95 -6.46 -0.62
C ARG A 117 29.82 -6.58 0.63
N GLY A 118 29.27 -7.20 1.66
CA GLY A 118 29.89 -7.33 2.97
C GLY A 118 28.93 -7.95 3.97
N SER A 119 29.47 -8.54 5.04
CA SER A 119 28.68 -9.14 6.13
C SER A 119 27.91 -8.10 6.95
N ASP A 120 28.33 -6.84 6.89
CA ASP A 120 27.74 -5.66 7.53
C ASP A 120 26.80 -4.89 6.58
N ALA A 121 26.23 -5.57 5.58
CA ALA A 121 25.42 -4.95 4.52
C ALA A 121 24.31 -4.04 5.05
N VAL A 122 23.64 -4.43 6.13
CA VAL A 122 22.54 -3.65 6.74
C VAL A 122 23.05 -2.36 7.38
N ASP A 123 24.08 -2.45 8.21
CA ASP A 123 24.64 -1.29 8.92
C ASP A 123 25.26 -0.31 7.92
N HIS A 124 25.98 -0.83 6.93
CA HIS A 124 26.56 -0.03 5.87
C HIS A 124 25.48 0.63 4.99
N PHE A 125 24.34 -0.04 4.76
CA PHE A 125 23.21 0.54 4.03
C PHE A 125 22.61 1.72 4.77
N ILE A 126 22.25 1.55 6.04
CA ILE A 126 21.65 2.59 6.88
C ILE A 126 22.59 3.80 6.97
N THR A 127 23.87 3.54 7.22
CA THR A 127 24.89 4.59 7.33
C THR A 127 25.07 5.33 6.02
N SER A 128 25.22 4.62 4.89
CA SER A 128 25.39 5.19 3.55
C SER A 128 24.18 6.06 3.14
N LEU A 129 22.97 5.55 3.36
CA LEU A 129 21.75 6.27 3.04
C LEU A 129 21.55 7.48 3.95
N GLY A 130 21.79 7.33 5.25
CA GLY A 130 21.72 8.41 6.23
C GLY A 130 22.67 9.57 5.92
N PHE A 131 23.94 9.27 5.60
CA PHE A 131 24.90 10.29 5.18
C PHE A 131 24.46 11.03 3.92
N TYR A 132 23.86 10.33 2.96
CA TYR A 132 23.36 10.94 1.74
C TYR A 132 22.19 11.88 2.01
N LEU A 133 21.18 11.42 2.74
CA LEU A 133 20.00 12.21 3.07
C LEU A 133 20.37 13.46 3.88
N PHE A 134 21.23 13.30 4.90
CA PHE A 134 21.66 14.43 5.74
C PHE A 134 22.44 15.50 4.97
N LYS A 135 23.32 15.10 4.03
CA LYS A 135 24.02 16.05 3.14
C LYS A 135 23.06 16.77 2.20
N HIS A 136 22.06 16.06 1.67
CA HIS A 136 21.13 16.60 0.68
C HIS A 136 20.07 17.51 1.30
N GLU A 137 19.57 17.21 2.50
CA GLU A 137 18.67 18.10 3.26
C GLU A 137 19.33 19.45 3.55
N ARG A 138 20.60 19.45 3.98
CA ARG A 138 21.37 20.70 4.18
C ARG A 138 21.59 21.51 2.92
N SER A 139 21.70 20.84 1.77
CA SER A 139 21.91 21.51 0.48
C SER A 139 20.60 22.08 -0.07
N ASN A 140 19.48 21.36 0.10
CA ASN A 140 18.15 21.80 -0.32
C ASN A 140 17.58 22.93 0.57
N MET A 141 17.93 22.99 1.85
CA MET A 141 17.52 24.09 2.74
C MET A 141 17.97 25.47 2.22
N ASN A 142 19.09 25.54 1.48
CA ASN A 142 19.58 26.79 0.88
C ASN A 142 18.90 27.13 -0.45
N LEU A 143 18.14 26.22 -1.07
CA LEU A 143 17.44 26.43 -2.34
C LEU A 143 15.96 26.81 -2.13
N PHE A 144 15.33 26.32 -1.06
CA PHE A 144 13.94 26.67 -0.73
C PHE A 144 13.78 28.08 -0.13
N ASP A 145 14.85 28.68 0.40
CA ASP A 145 14.83 30.08 0.87
C ASP A 145 14.98 31.10 -0.27
N VAL A 146 15.51 30.70 -1.42
CA VAL A 146 15.76 31.63 -2.55
C VAL A 146 14.57 31.71 -3.51
N SER A 147 13.70 30.69 -3.56
CA SER A 147 12.54 30.65 -4.45
C SER A 147 11.26 31.28 -3.87
N ASN A 148 11.22 31.63 -2.58
CA ASN A 148 10.08 32.29 -1.94
C ASN A 148 10.16 33.83 -1.91
N ASN A 149 11.12 34.44 -2.61
CA ASN A 149 11.17 35.89 -2.82
C ASN A 149 11.07 36.22 -4.31
N LYS A 150 9.85 36.22 -4.83
CA LYS A 150 9.43 37.13 -5.91
C LYS A 150 7.91 37.28 -5.88
N LEU A 151 7.52 38.55 -5.74
CA LEU A 151 6.18 39.13 -5.74
C LEU A 151 5.28 38.62 -6.87
#